data_AF-A0A953RZK2-F1
#
_entry.id   AF-A0A953RZK2-F1
#
_cell.length_a   1.000
_cell.length_b   1.000
_cell.length_c   1.000
_cell.angle_alpha   90.00
_cell.angle_beta   90.00
_cell.angle_gamma   90.00
#
_symmetry.space_group_name_H-M   'P 1'
#
loop_
_entity.id
_entity.type
_entity.pdbx_description
1 polymer ?
#
loop_
_entity_poly.entity_id
_entity_poly.type
_entity_poly.pdbx_seq_one_letter_code
_entity_poly.pdbx_strand_id
1 'polypeptide(L)'
;MKESKRSKRMRQPTSRMLSVSGQAAEKSHTAISHTPSERPLPDYVTEVCEHTSVRVGAPLPLGTYARGAGVNFAFFSRHASRVRLELFDHSDDATAARVIDLNPARNRTGDVWHVWVEGICPGQLYAHRVDGPYEPKDGHRFNFNRLLLDPFATAISRLPTWEFGPARGYDPSVSEENSVCSPVDNAGAMPKCVFTQEHFHWHGDRPPRHPWSATVIYEVHVRGFTIHPSSGVEHPGTYRGLMEKIPYFKELGVTAVELMPVQEFNEHQVTSINSQTGTPLGNYWGYDPVAFCAPKASYSSSGGMGQQTLEFKEMVQAFHDAGIEVILDVVFNHTA
;
A
#
# COMPACT_ATOMS: atom_id res chain seq x y z
N MET A 1 57.49 39.86 -11.81
CA MET A 1 58.10 39.89 -10.47
C MET A 1 57.91 38.52 -9.82
N LYS A 2 58.99 37.87 -9.39
CA LYS A 2 59.34 37.61 -7.97
C LYS A 2 58.23 36.85 -7.21
N GLU A 3 58.37 35.53 -7.01
CA GLU A 3 59.12 34.86 -5.92
C GLU A 3 58.34 34.90 -4.57
N SER A 4 58.34 33.86 -3.73
CA SER A 4 59.38 32.85 -3.50
C SER A 4 58.85 31.47 -3.07
N LYS A 5 59.55 30.40 -3.47
CA LYS A 5 59.58 29.11 -2.75
C LYS A 5 60.96 28.98 -2.11
N ARG A 6 61.05 28.59 -0.82
CA ARG A 6 62.29 27.93 -0.33
C ARG A 6 62.07 26.98 0.84
N SER A 7 62.54 25.75 0.66
CA SER A 7 62.73 24.76 1.71
C SER A 7 64.01 25.05 2.51
N LYS A 8 64.08 24.58 3.76
CA LYS A 8 65.34 24.16 4.40
C LYS A 8 65.12 22.91 5.26
N ARG A 9 66.21 22.19 5.52
CA ARG A 9 66.27 20.82 6.08
C ARG A 9 67.48 20.75 7.03
N MET A 10 67.51 19.69 7.87
CA MET A 10 68.68 19.09 8.57
C MET A 10 68.95 19.39 10.06
N ARG A 11 68.95 18.28 10.82
CA ARG A 11 69.96 17.80 11.81
C ARG A 11 70.09 18.42 13.22
N GLN A 12 69.58 17.62 14.19
CA GLN A 12 70.26 17.08 15.40
C GLN A 12 71.81 17.06 15.40
N PRO A 13 72.53 17.05 16.56
CA PRO A 13 72.62 15.81 17.39
C PRO A 13 72.98 15.91 18.91
N THR A 14 72.96 14.75 19.60
CA THR A 14 73.55 14.42 20.94
C THR A 14 72.98 15.18 22.18
N SER A 15 72.96 14.68 23.43
CA SER A 15 73.50 13.47 24.13
C SER A 15 72.62 13.19 25.40
N ARG A 16 72.80 12.21 26.32
CA ARG A 16 73.83 11.16 26.55
C ARG A 16 73.25 9.93 27.30
N MET A 17 73.82 8.76 27.02
CA MET A 17 73.91 7.49 27.79
C MET A 17 73.79 7.50 29.34
N LEU A 18 73.02 6.53 29.90
CA LEU A 18 73.38 5.40 30.82
C LEU A 18 72.11 4.85 31.52
N SER A 19 71.97 3.58 31.98
CA SER A 19 72.84 2.40 32.01
C SER A 19 72.02 1.09 31.87
N VAL A 20 72.68 -0.08 31.82
CA VAL A 20 72.04 -1.41 31.61
C VAL A 20 71.99 -2.21 32.91
N SER A 21 70.85 -2.86 33.16
CA SER A 21 70.80 -4.18 33.80
C SER A 21 69.61 -4.96 33.21
N GLY A 22 69.66 -6.29 33.21
CA GLY A 22 68.59 -7.09 32.64
C GLY A 22 68.62 -8.53 33.14
N GLN A 23 67.46 -9.19 33.07
CA GLN A 23 67.30 -10.63 33.24
C GLN A 23 66.28 -11.11 32.20
N ALA A 24 66.54 -12.28 31.63
CA ALA A 24 65.60 -12.96 30.75
C ALA A 24 64.64 -13.81 31.59
N ALA A 25 63.36 -13.76 31.27
CA ALA A 25 62.33 -14.67 31.75
C ALA A 25 61.50 -15.17 30.55
N GLU A 26 60.90 -16.35 30.70
CA GLU A 26 60.54 -17.22 29.58
C GLU A 26 59.31 -16.80 28.77
N LYS A 27 59.18 -17.38 27.57
CA LYS A 27 57.99 -17.22 26.72
C LYS A 27 56.81 -18.02 27.30
N SER A 28 55.75 -17.32 27.75
CA SER A 28 54.43 -17.92 27.90
C SER A 28 53.52 -17.51 26.74
N HIS A 29 53.32 -18.38 25.75
CA HIS A 29 52.28 -18.19 24.74
C HIS A 29 50.91 -18.54 25.32
N THR A 30 50.30 -17.60 26.04
CA THR A 30 48.91 -17.73 26.51
C THR A 30 47.97 -17.57 25.32
N ALA A 31 47.58 -18.68 24.71
CA ALA A 31 46.55 -18.70 23.67
C ALA A 31 45.21 -18.27 24.29
N ILE A 32 44.68 -17.12 23.87
CA ILE A 32 43.33 -16.69 24.26
C ILE A 32 42.34 -17.57 23.51
N SER A 33 41.88 -18.63 24.17
CA SER A 33 40.80 -19.47 23.67
C SER A 33 39.48 -18.70 23.74
N HIS A 34 39.13 -18.02 22.65
CA HIS A 34 37.77 -17.52 22.44
C HIS A 34 36.83 -18.70 22.17
N THR A 35 36.51 -19.45 23.23
CA THR A 35 35.26 -20.20 23.29
C THR A 35 34.11 -19.20 23.09
N PRO A 36 33.17 -19.45 22.18
CA PRO A 36 31.95 -18.67 22.12
C PRO A 36 31.27 -18.73 23.49
N SER A 37 31.01 -17.58 24.10
CA SER A 37 30.19 -17.52 25.30
C SER A 37 28.78 -17.97 24.91
N GLU A 38 28.35 -19.13 25.39
CA GLU A 38 26.94 -19.53 25.30
C GLU A 38 26.13 -18.46 26.05
N ARG A 39 25.44 -17.59 25.30
CA ARG A 39 24.52 -16.62 25.90
C ARG A 39 23.42 -17.43 26.58
N PRO A 40 23.04 -17.12 27.84
CA PRO A 40 21.90 -17.75 28.46
C PRO A 40 20.69 -17.67 27.54
N LEU A 41 19.99 -18.80 27.37
CA LEU A 41 18.78 -18.85 26.53
C LEU A 41 17.76 -17.75 26.89
N PRO A 42 17.54 -17.37 28.17
CA PRO A 42 16.72 -16.22 28.51
C PRO A 42 17.19 -14.89 27.89
N ASP A 43 18.49 -14.58 27.95
CA ASP A 43 19.04 -13.31 27.43
C ASP A 43 18.95 -13.27 25.90
N TYR A 44 19.29 -14.38 25.23
CA TYR A 44 19.08 -14.54 23.79
C TYR A 44 17.60 -14.43 23.41
N VAL A 45 16.70 -15.00 24.22
CA VAL A 45 15.25 -14.87 24.02
C VAL A 45 14.77 -13.46 24.32
N THR A 46 15.35 -12.68 25.22
CA THR A 46 15.00 -11.25 25.42
C THR A 46 15.57 -10.35 24.31
N GLU A 47 16.68 -10.73 23.68
CA GLU A 47 17.25 -10.07 22.50
C GLU A 47 16.48 -10.40 21.20
N VAL A 48 15.91 -11.61 21.10
CA VAL A 48 15.16 -12.11 19.92
C VAL A 48 13.64 -11.94 20.04
N CYS A 49 13.06 -11.97 21.24
CA CYS A 49 11.73 -11.43 21.49
C CYS A 49 11.82 -9.91 21.41
N GLU A 50 11.59 -9.38 20.21
CA GLU A 50 11.56 -7.94 19.96
C GLU A 50 10.51 -7.26 20.86
N HIS A 51 10.91 -6.75 22.02
CA HIS A 51 10.05 -5.99 22.95
C HIS A 51 9.69 -4.59 22.43
N THR A 52 10.04 -4.28 21.18
CA THR A 52 9.69 -3.06 20.45
C THR A 52 8.33 -3.16 19.78
N SER A 53 7.62 -2.03 19.73
CA SER A 53 6.34 -1.85 19.03
C SER A 53 6.44 -1.83 17.49
N VAL A 54 7.62 -2.20 16.98
CA VAL A 54 7.95 -2.46 15.57
C VAL A 54 8.87 -3.69 15.54
N ARG A 55 8.60 -4.62 14.65
CA ARG A 55 9.27 -5.94 14.53
C ARG A 55 9.59 -6.29 13.08
N VAL A 56 10.43 -7.30 12.88
CA VAL A 56 10.78 -7.85 11.55
C VAL A 56 9.54 -8.19 10.71
N GLY A 57 8.49 -8.76 11.33
CA GLY A 57 7.31 -9.24 10.61
C GLY A 57 7.59 -10.52 9.80
N ALA A 58 6.82 -10.74 8.74
CA ALA A 58 6.97 -11.86 7.81
C ALA A 58 6.54 -11.48 6.37
N PRO A 59 7.13 -12.08 5.33
CA PRO A 59 6.87 -11.73 3.93
C PRO A 59 5.52 -12.22 3.38
N LEU A 60 4.79 -13.08 4.09
CA LEU A 60 3.53 -13.64 3.61
C LEU A 60 2.48 -13.72 4.74
N PRO A 61 1.17 -13.66 4.39
CA PRO A 61 0.62 -13.22 3.10
C PRO A 61 0.99 -11.77 2.76
N LEU A 62 0.82 -11.40 1.48
CA LEU A 62 1.00 -10.02 1.01
C LEU A 62 -0.19 -9.14 1.45
N GLY A 63 0.00 -7.83 1.42
CA GLY A 63 -0.92 -6.83 1.93
C GLY A 63 -0.77 -6.62 3.43
N THR A 64 -1.90 -6.32 4.10
CA THR A 64 -1.97 -6.14 5.55
C THR A 64 -2.78 -7.23 6.23
N TYR A 65 -2.29 -7.74 7.37
CA TYR A 65 -3.00 -8.73 8.15
C TYR A 65 -2.74 -8.62 9.66
N ALA A 66 -3.78 -8.87 10.47
CA ALA A 66 -3.67 -8.90 11.93
C ALA A 66 -2.87 -10.13 12.40
N ARG A 67 -1.95 -9.93 13.36
CA ARG A 67 -1.12 -10.99 13.94
C ARG A 67 -0.79 -10.66 15.39
N GLY A 68 -1.54 -11.22 16.34
CA GLY A 68 -1.40 -10.87 17.75
C GLY A 68 -1.85 -9.43 18.03
N ALA A 69 -1.11 -8.68 18.85
CA ALA A 69 -1.43 -7.30 19.24
C ALA A 69 -1.04 -6.22 18.20
N GLY A 70 -1.01 -6.58 16.91
CA GLY A 70 -0.52 -5.69 15.85
C GLY A 70 -0.72 -6.26 14.45
N VAL A 71 -0.30 -5.47 13.45
CA VAL A 71 -0.51 -5.74 12.02
C VAL A 71 0.82 -5.97 11.33
N ASN A 72 0.86 -6.98 10.47
CA ASN A 72 1.94 -7.21 9.53
C ASN A 72 1.60 -6.55 8.18
N PHE A 73 2.54 -5.79 7.64
CA PHE A 73 2.50 -5.19 6.30
C PHE A 73 3.54 -5.92 5.44
N ALA A 74 3.18 -6.38 4.24
CA ALA A 74 4.12 -7.04 3.34
C ALA A 74 3.80 -6.80 1.85
N PHE A 75 4.75 -6.27 1.08
CA PHE A 75 4.58 -6.07 -0.37
C PHE A 75 5.85 -6.36 -1.18
N PHE A 76 5.67 -6.70 -2.45
CA PHE A 76 6.78 -7.01 -3.37
C PHE A 76 7.41 -5.74 -3.94
N SER A 77 8.73 -5.61 -3.84
CA SER A 77 9.51 -4.70 -4.70
C SER A 77 10.99 -5.11 -4.79
N ARG A 78 11.34 -5.75 -5.91
CA ARG A 78 12.72 -6.17 -6.23
C ARG A 78 13.71 -5.01 -6.26
N HIS A 79 13.37 -3.93 -6.97
CA HIS A 79 14.31 -2.86 -7.31
C HIS A 79 14.34 -1.71 -6.30
N ALA A 80 13.51 -1.75 -5.26
CA ALA A 80 13.58 -0.77 -4.18
C ALA A 80 14.92 -0.85 -3.44
N SER A 81 15.49 0.31 -3.12
CA SER A 81 16.66 0.47 -2.23
C SER A 81 16.25 0.75 -0.78
N ARG A 82 15.11 1.43 -0.59
CA ARG A 82 14.54 1.80 0.70
C ARG A 82 13.01 1.74 0.62
N VAL A 83 12.38 1.29 1.70
CA VAL A 83 10.93 1.34 1.90
C VAL A 83 10.64 2.03 3.22
N ARG A 84 9.53 2.77 3.24
CA ARG A 84 8.95 3.36 4.45
C ARG A 84 7.45 3.08 4.47
N LEU A 85 6.94 2.79 5.66
CA LEU A 85 5.52 2.79 6.00
C LEU A 85 5.19 4.12 6.66
N GLU A 86 4.16 4.80 6.16
CA GLU A 86 3.62 6.05 6.71
C GLU A 86 2.18 5.82 7.15
N LEU A 87 1.85 6.24 8.37
CA LEU A 87 0.55 6.06 9.03
C LEU A 87 -0.07 7.43 9.31
N PHE A 88 -1.37 7.58 9.03
CA PHE A 88 -2.10 8.84 9.03
C PHE A 88 -3.33 8.75 9.95
N ASP A 89 -3.78 9.88 10.51
CA ASP A 89 -4.97 9.93 11.36
C ASP A 89 -6.21 10.30 10.55
N HIS A 90 -6.04 11.06 9.46
CA HIS A 90 -7.10 11.52 8.54
C HIS A 90 -6.74 11.28 7.07
N SER A 91 -7.76 11.18 6.21
CA SER A 91 -7.59 10.82 4.78
C SER A 91 -6.88 11.89 3.97
N ASP A 92 -7.10 13.15 4.33
CA ASP A 92 -6.56 14.38 3.74
C ASP A 92 -5.24 14.83 4.39
N ASP A 93 -4.71 14.09 5.37
CA ASP A 93 -3.43 14.39 6.00
C ASP A 93 -2.30 14.50 4.95
N ALA A 94 -1.62 15.65 4.98
CA ALA A 94 -0.40 15.92 4.21
C ALA A 94 0.88 15.54 4.97
N THR A 95 0.78 15.01 6.18
CA THR A 95 1.92 14.56 7.01
C THR A 95 1.51 13.34 7.81
N ALA A 96 2.37 12.32 7.89
CA ALA A 96 2.10 11.10 8.62
C ALA A 96 2.26 11.29 10.14
N ALA A 97 1.27 10.85 10.92
CA ALA A 97 1.30 10.83 12.39
C ALA A 97 2.36 9.87 12.96
N ARG A 98 2.63 8.75 12.25
CA ARG A 98 3.70 7.81 12.60
C ARG A 98 4.42 7.31 11.34
N VAL A 99 5.76 7.32 11.39
CA VAL A 99 6.64 6.96 10.27
C VAL A 99 7.56 5.82 10.68
N ILE A 100 7.71 4.82 9.81
CA ILE A 100 8.53 3.63 10.03
C ILE A 100 9.36 3.37 8.76
N ASP A 101 10.64 3.72 8.78
CA ASP A 101 11.61 3.34 7.74
C ASP A 101 12.04 1.86 7.94
N LEU A 102 11.92 1.03 6.90
CA LEU A 102 12.21 -0.40 6.95
C LEU A 102 13.72 -0.66 6.73
N ASN A 103 14.34 -1.50 7.58
CA ASN A 103 15.75 -1.85 7.45
C ASN A 103 15.93 -2.92 6.35
N PRO A 104 16.64 -2.65 5.23
CA PRO A 104 16.75 -3.59 4.11
C PRO A 104 17.41 -4.94 4.45
N ALA A 105 18.16 -5.03 5.56
CA ALA A 105 18.82 -6.24 6.03
C ALA A 105 17.99 -7.04 7.07
N ARG A 106 16.81 -6.56 7.46
CA ARG A 106 15.90 -7.24 8.41
C ARG A 106 14.47 -7.33 7.89
N ASN A 107 13.96 -6.24 7.34
CA ASN A 107 12.59 -6.05 6.88
C ASN A 107 12.39 -6.40 5.39
N ARG A 108 13.19 -7.34 4.86
CA ARG A 108 13.10 -7.83 3.48
C ARG A 108 13.51 -9.30 3.40
N THR A 109 12.68 -10.13 2.77
CA THR A 109 12.98 -11.54 2.45
C THR A 109 12.86 -11.73 0.95
N GLY A 110 13.99 -11.97 0.28
CA GLY A 110 14.05 -11.99 -1.18
C GLY A 110 13.67 -10.62 -1.76
N ASP A 111 12.57 -10.56 -2.52
CA ASP A 111 12.03 -9.33 -3.11
C ASP A 111 10.81 -8.77 -2.36
N VAL A 112 10.41 -9.38 -1.24
CA VAL A 112 9.27 -8.91 -0.43
C VAL A 112 9.76 -8.12 0.78
N TRP A 113 9.30 -6.89 0.91
CA TRP A 113 9.51 -6.04 2.08
C TRP A 113 8.41 -6.29 3.11
N HIS A 114 8.76 -6.33 4.39
CA HIS A 114 7.80 -6.61 5.46
C HIS A 114 8.17 -5.99 6.80
N VAL A 115 7.14 -5.60 7.56
CA VAL A 115 7.26 -5.11 8.93
C VAL A 115 6.03 -5.50 9.73
N TRP A 116 6.18 -5.78 11.02
CA TRP A 116 5.05 -5.91 11.94
C TRP A 116 5.05 -4.74 12.93
N VAL A 117 3.87 -4.19 13.21
CA VAL A 117 3.69 -2.97 13.99
C VAL A 117 2.62 -3.18 15.06
N GLU A 118 2.98 -2.91 16.30
CA GLU A 118 2.09 -3.03 17.46
C GLU A 118 1.12 -1.84 17.55
N GLY A 119 -0.08 -2.11 18.08
CA GLY A 119 -1.09 -1.08 18.37
C GLY A 119 -1.86 -0.56 17.15
N ILE A 120 -1.73 -1.21 15.99
CA ILE A 120 -2.50 -0.87 14.79
C ILE A 120 -3.92 -1.44 14.91
N CYS A 121 -4.92 -0.55 14.88
CA CYS A 121 -6.34 -0.90 14.95
C CYS A 121 -7.03 -0.81 13.57
N PRO A 122 -8.15 -1.53 13.35
CA PRO A 122 -8.94 -1.39 12.13
C PRO A 122 -9.42 0.05 11.92
N GLY A 123 -9.38 0.51 10.67
CA GLY A 123 -9.59 1.92 10.30
C GLY A 123 -8.29 2.73 10.23
N GLN A 124 -7.15 2.21 10.70
CA GLN A 124 -5.85 2.88 10.53
C GLN A 124 -5.57 3.14 9.05
N LEU A 125 -5.30 4.41 8.72
CA LEU A 125 -4.83 4.82 7.41
C LEU A 125 -3.33 4.61 7.27
N TYR A 126 -2.90 4.07 6.14
CA TYR A 126 -1.49 3.83 5.83
C TYR A 126 -1.19 4.01 4.34
N ALA A 127 0.08 4.22 4.01
CA ALA A 127 0.60 4.11 2.66
C ALA A 127 2.13 3.94 2.70
N HIS A 128 2.76 3.77 1.53
CA HIS A 128 4.20 3.52 1.42
C HIS A 128 4.95 4.63 0.68
N ARG A 129 6.21 4.86 1.07
CA ARG A 129 7.22 5.54 0.23
C ARG A 129 8.25 4.51 -0.19
N VAL A 130 8.65 4.54 -1.45
CA VAL A 130 9.60 3.58 -2.02
C VAL A 130 10.65 4.30 -2.85
N ASP A 131 11.91 4.07 -2.49
CA ASP A 131 13.09 4.67 -3.12
C ASP A 131 13.83 3.63 -3.98
N GLY A 132 14.63 4.09 -4.93
CA GLY A 132 15.31 3.23 -5.90
C GLY A 132 15.88 4.02 -7.09
N PRO A 133 16.28 3.34 -8.17
CA PRO A 133 16.74 4.02 -9.39
C PRO A 133 15.64 4.88 -10.03
N TYR A 134 15.99 6.08 -10.48
CA TYR A 134 15.17 6.87 -11.40
C TYR A 134 15.88 6.94 -12.76
N GLU A 135 15.67 5.89 -13.55
CA GLU A 135 16.32 5.66 -14.85
C GLU A 135 15.21 5.37 -15.89
N PRO A 136 14.46 6.39 -16.36
CA PRO A 136 13.24 6.19 -17.15
C PRO A 136 13.43 5.46 -18.48
N LYS A 137 14.67 5.41 -19.01
CA LYS A 137 15.03 4.72 -20.25
C LYS A 137 15.13 3.21 -20.07
N ASP A 138 15.44 2.78 -18.85
CA ASP A 138 15.45 1.38 -18.40
C ASP A 138 14.16 1.00 -17.64
N GLY A 139 13.16 1.90 -17.67
CA GLY A 139 11.84 1.72 -17.06
C GLY A 139 11.78 1.99 -15.55
N HIS A 140 12.89 2.29 -14.89
CA HIS A 140 12.92 2.57 -13.45
C HIS A 140 12.43 3.99 -13.14
N ARG A 141 11.41 4.10 -12.28
CA ARG A 141 10.68 5.36 -11.98
C ARG A 141 10.45 5.59 -10.48
N PHE A 142 11.39 5.16 -9.64
CA PHE A 142 11.26 5.31 -8.18
C PHE A 142 11.34 6.80 -7.77
N ASN A 143 10.36 7.26 -6.98
CA ASN A 143 10.33 8.61 -6.44
C ASN A 143 9.85 8.57 -4.99
N PHE A 144 10.76 8.75 -4.04
CA PHE A 144 10.45 8.72 -2.60
C PHE A 144 9.49 9.84 -2.15
N ASN A 145 9.33 10.90 -2.95
CA ASN A 145 8.35 11.97 -2.74
C ASN A 145 6.94 11.58 -3.24
N ARG A 146 6.71 10.35 -3.69
CA ARG A 146 5.39 9.81 -3.99
C ARG A 146 4.90 8.87 -2.90
N LEU A 147 3.73 9.20 -2.36
CA LEU A 147 2.93 8.31 -1.54
C LEU A 147 2.25 7.28 -2.45
N LEU A 148 2.51 6.01 -2.18
CA LEU A 148 2.06 4.87 -2.97
C LEU A 148 1.08 4.01 -2.16
N LEU A 149 0.05 3.51 -2.83
CA LEU A 149 -0.90 2.56 -2.28
C LEU A 149 -0.29 1.15 -2.25
N ASP A 150 -0.68 0.34 -1.27
CA ASP A 150 -0.41 -1.10 -1.26
C ASP A 150 -1.26 -1.80 -2.33
N PRO A 151 -0.67 -2.52 -3.31
CA PRO A 151 -1.42 -3.24 -4.33
C PRO A 151 -2.41 -4.30 -3.79
N PHE A 152 -2.22 -4.73 -2.54
CA PHE A 152 -3.07 -5.70 -1.84
C PHE A 152 -3.99 -5.04 -0.79
N ALA A 153 -4.15 -3.72 -0.83
CA ALA A 153 -5.09 -3.03 0.04
C ALA A 153 -6.54 -3.50 -0.19
N THR A 154 -7.21 -3.92 0.88
CA THR A 154 -8.61 -4.37 0.90
C THR A 154 -9.61 -3.22 0.89
N ALA A 155 -9.16 -2.00 1.20
CA ALA A 155 -9.92 -0.77 1.11
C ALA A 155 -9.00 0.44 0.89
N ILE A 156 -9.49 1.41 0.12
CA ILE A 156 -8.86 2.73 -0.10
C ILE A 156 -9.76 3.79 0.54
N SER A 157 -9.18 4.83 1.14
CA SER A 157 -9.94 5.93 1.73
C SER A 157 -10.57 6.78 0.63
N ARG A 158 -11.87 7.07 0.70
CA ARG A 158 -12.53 7.98 -0.26
C ARG A 158 -12.00 9.40 -0.13
N LEU A 159 -11.22 9.86 -1.11
CA LEU A 159 -10.82 11.25 -1.28
C LEU A 159 -11.78 11.95 -2.27
N PRO A 160 -12.55 12.99 -1.89
CA PRO A 160 -13.54 13.62 -2.78
C PRO A 160 -12.96 14.37 -3.99
N THR A 161 -11.68 14.75 -3.94
CA THR A 161 -10.98 15.46 -5.02
C THR A 161 -9.61 14.80 -5.22
N TRP A 162 -9.57 13.72 -5.99
CA TRP A 162 -8.33 12.98 -6.26
C TRP A 162 -7.71 13.43 -7.59
N GLU A 163 -6.82 14.40 -7.50
CA GLU A 163 -6.08 14.91 -8.65
C GLU A 163 -4.87 14.01 -8.98
N PHE A 164 -4.85 13.43 -10.19
CA PHE A 164 -3.71 12.65 -10.67
C PHE A 164 -2.51 13.53 -11.06
N GLY A 165 -2.70 14.84 -11.23
CA GLY A 165 -1.61 15.78 -11.52
C GLY A 165 -0.46 15.72 -10.49
N PRO A 166 -0.72 15.99 -9.20
CA PRO A 166 0.24 15.80 -8.11
C PRO A 166 0.80 14.37 -7.99
N ALA A 167 0.04 13.35 -8.38
CA ALA A 167 0.48 11.96 -8.33
C ALA A 167 1.58 11.61 -9.35
N ARG A 168 1.75 12.39 -10.43
CA ARG A 168 2.80 12.16 -11.43
C ARG A 168 4.19 12.27 -10.81
N GLY A 169 5.03 11.25 -10.98
CA GLY A 169 6.40 11.20 -10.44
C GLY A 169 7.39 12.18 -11.06
N TYR A 170 6.96 12.96 -12.06
CA TYR A 170 7.75 13.88 -12.89
C TYR A 170 6.87 15.08 -13.30
N ASP A 171 7.48 16.13 -13.83
CA ASP A 171 6.77 17.28 -14.42
C ASP A 171 6.85 17.23 -15.96
N PRO A 172 5.73 17.04 -16.68
CA PRO A 172 5.71 16.97 -18.15
C PRO A 172 6.08 18.30 -18.84
N SER A 173 6.04 19.44 -18.13
CA SER A 173 6.46 20.74 -18.67
C SER A 173 7.98 20.97 -18.61
N VAL A 174 8.70 20.14 -17.84
CA VAL A 174 10.14 20.30 -17.58
C VAL A 174 11.00 19.38 -18.47
N SER A 175 10.47 18.25 -18.95
CA SER A 175 11.22 17.30 -19.78
C SER A 175 10.30 16.39 -20.61
N GLU A 176 10.43 16.41 -21.94
CA GLU A 176 9.66 15.54 -22.85
C GLU A 176 9.94 14.04 -22.64
N GLU A 177 11.16 13.68 -22.22
CA GLU A 177 11.52 12.29 -21.85
C GLU A 177 11.00 11.88 -20.46
N ASN A 178 10.41 12.81 -19.70
CA ASN A 178 10.06 12.64 -18.28
C ASN A 178 11.29 12.31 -17.40
N SER A 179 12.48 12.75 -17.82
CA SER A 179 13.79 12.40 -17.24
C SER A 179 14.11 13.10 -15.91
N VAL A 180 13.24 14.01 -15.43
CA VAL A 180 13.41 14.71 -14.15
C VAL A 180 12.37 14.22 -13.13
N CYS A 181 12.85 13.62 -12.05
CA CYS A 181 12.05 13.20 -10.91
C CYS A 181 11.51 14.42 -10.14
N SER A 182 10.20 14.47 -9.89
CA SER A 182 9.55 15.63 -9.24
C SER A 182 9.71 15.60 -7.71
N PRO A 183 10.23 16.68 -7.08
CA PRO A 183 10.52 16.73 -5.65
C PRO A 183 9.31 17.10 -4.77
N VAL A 184 8.17 17.48 -5.37
CA VAL A 184 6.95 17.90 -4.65
C VAL A 184 6.31 16.70 -3.98
N ASP A 185 5.95 16.78 -2.69
CA ASP A 185 5.18 15.71 -2.03
C ASP A 185 3.69 15.74 -2.44
N ASN A 186 3.08 14.57 -2.64
CA ASN A 186 1.68 14.39 -2.98
C ASN A 186 0.80 13.84 -1.84
N ALA A 187 1.31 13.65 -0.62
CA ALA A 187 0.58 12.97 0.46
C ALA A 187 -0.84 13.51 0.73
N GLY A 188 -1.00 14.84 0.81
CA GLY A 188 -2.30 15.50 1.02
C GLY A 188 -3.24 15.52 -0.20
N ALA A 189 -2.77 15.06 -1.37
CA ALA A 189 -3.53 14.93 -2.61
C ALA A 189 -3.79 13.47 -3.01
N MET A 190 -3.35 12.50 -2.18
CA MET A 190 -3.54 11.08 -2.38
C MET A 190 -4.47 10.49 -1.32
N PRO A 191 -5.39 9.58 -1.71
CA PRO A 191 -6.04 8.71 -0.74
C PRO A 191 -5.00 7.82 -0.07
N LYS A 192 -5.38 7.25 1.08
CA LYS A 192 -4.58 6.31 1.85
C LYS A 192 -5.19 4.91 1.74
N CYS A 193 -4.40 3.86 1.93
CA CYS A 193 -4.95 2.52 2.18
C CYS A 193 -5.56 2.48 3.58
N VAL A 194 -6.63 1.71 3.76
CA VAL A 194 -7.24 1.49 5.07
C VAL A 194 -6.94 0.07 5.53
N PHE A 195 -6.39 -0.10 6.73
CA PHE A 195 -6.30 -1.43 7.33
C PHE A 195 -7.69 -1.85 7.83
N THR A 196 -8.27 -2.90 7.24
CA THR A 196 -9.54 -3.47 7.68
C THR A 196 -9.35 -4.86 8.31
N GLN A 197 -10.10 -5.16 9.36
CA GLN A 197 -10.10 -6.47 10.04
C GLN A 197 -11.53 -6.98 10.18
N GLU A 198 -12.18 -7.24 9.05
CA GLU A 198 -13.59 -7.59 9.01
C GLU A 198 -13.82 -9.08 9.21
N HIS A 199 -14.11 -9.48 10.45
CA HIS A 199 -14.85 -10.71 10.73
C HIS A 199 -16.29 -10.56 10.21
N PHE A 200 -16.51 -10.96 8.96
CA PHE A 200 -17.85 -11.03 8.38
C PHE A 200 -18.48 -12.39 8.63
N HIS A 201 -19.67 -12.41 9.22
CA HIS A 201 -20.39 -13.64 9.52
C HIS A 201 -21.28 -14.03 8.33
N TRP A 202 -20.72 -14.77 7.38
CA TRP A 202 -21.42 -15.29 6.19
C TRP A 202 -22.64 -16.21 6.47
N HIS A 203 -22.98 -16.49 7.73
CA HIS A 203 -24.13 -17.30 8.18
C HIS A 203 -24.34 -18.70 7.54
N GLY A 204 -23.39 -19.19 6.73
CA GLY A 204 -23.48 -20.45 5.99
C GLY A 204 -23.56 -20.30 4.46
N ASP A 205 -23.50 -19.07 3.95
CA ASP A 205 -23.52 -18.70 2.53
C ASP A 205 -22.58 -19.56 1.66
N ARG A 206 -23.04 -19.81 0.43
CA ARG A 206 -22.32 -20.51 -0.64
C ARG A 206 -22.77 -19.93 -1.98
N PRO A 207 -21.84 -19.65 -2.92
CA PRO A 207 -22.20 -19.27 -4.28
C PRO A 207 -23.21 -20.26 -4.89
N PRO A 208 -24.34 -19.78 -5.48
CA PRO A 208 -25.43 -20.63 -5.96
C PRO A 208 -25.02 -21.76 -6.93
N ARG A 209 -24.04 -21.49 -7.82
CA ARG A 209 -23.49 -22.45 -8.80
C ARG A 209 -24.55 -22.99 -9.74
N HIS A 210 -25.24 -22.09 -10.43
CA HIS A 210 -26.18 -22.48 -11.49
C HIS A 210 -25.42 -23.17 -12.64
N PRO A 211 -26.00 -24.22 -13.26
CA PRO A 211 -25.42 -24.77 -14.47
C PRO A 211 -25.46 -23.73 -15.60
N TRP A 212 -24.35 -23.54 -16.34
CA TRP A 212 -24.25 -22.58 -17.45
C TRP A 212 -25.38 -22.66 -18.49
N SER A 213 -26.00 -23.84 -18.67
CA SER A 213 -27.17 -24.03 -19.55
C SER A 213 -28.48 -23.44 -19.04
N ALA A 214 -28.50 -22.97 -17.80
CA ALA A 214 -29.62 -22.29 -17.15
C ALA A 214 -29.26 -20.84 -16.75
N THR A 215 -28.01 -20.40 -16.95
CA THR A 215 -27.55 -19.07 -16.56
C THR A 215 -28.13 -17.98 -17.47
N VAL A 216 -28.79 -17.00 -16.86
CA VAL A 216 -29.24 -15.76 -17.51
C VAL A 216 -28.56 -14.58 -16.81
N ILE A 217 -27.64 -13.93 -17.52
CA ILE A 217 -26.80 -12.83 -17.02
C ILE A 217 -27.49 -11.48 -17.28
N TYR A 218 -27.39 -10.57 -16.32
CA TYR A 218 -27.81 -9.18 -16.44
C TYR A 218 -26.64 -8.24 -16.11
N GLU A 219 -26.07 -7.58 -17.13
CA GLU A 219 -25.05 -6.54 -16.94
C GLU A 219 -25.65 -5.34 -16.21
N VAL A 220 -25.01 -4.87 -15.13
CA VAL A 220 -25.52 -3.76 -14.33
C VAL A 220 -24.41 -2.86 -13.77
N HIS A 221 -24.64 -1.56 -13.90
CA HIS A 221 -23.82 -0.53 -13.27
C HIS A 221 -24.36 -0.21 -11.87
N VAL A 222 -23.62 -0.54 -10.81
CA VAL A 222 -24.05 -0.35 -9.40
C VAL A 222 -24.65 1.04 -9.16
N ARG A 223 -23.90 2.10 -9.53
CA ARG A 223 -24.37 3.48 -9.45
C ARG A 223 -25.58 3.78 -10.36
N GLY A 224 -25.48 3.46 -11.65
CA GLY A 224 -26.50 3.83 -12.63
C GLY A 224 -27.88 3.21 -12.40
N PHE A 225 -27.91 2.00 -11.85
CA PHE A 225 -29.15 1.24 -11.70
C PHE A 225 -30.15 1.88 -10.73
N THR A 226 -29.68 2.62 -9.72
CA THR A 226 -30.55 3.16 -8.66
C THR A 226 -30.36 4.63 -8.31
N ILE A 227 -29.41 5.34 -8.93
CA ILE A 227 -29.16 6.77 -8.66
C ILE A 227 -30.33 7.70 -9.04
N HIS A 228 -31.14 7.36 -10.04
CA HIS A 228 -32.27 8.20 -10.45
C HIS A 228 -33.44 8.08 -9.45
N PRO A 229 -34.10 9.17 -9.00
CA PRO A 229 -35.12 9.12 -7.94
C PRO A 229 -36.32 8.20 -8.20
N SER A 230 -36.62 7.86 -9.46
CA SER A 230 -37.65 6.86 -9.79
C SER A 230 -37.27 5.41 -9.42
N SER A 231 -36.05 5.18 -8.94
CA SER A 231 -35.66 3.92 -8.31
C SER A 231 -36.43 3.68 -7.01
N GLY A 232 -36.75 4.74 -6.25
CA GLY A 232 -37.47 4.64 -4.99
C GLY A 232 -36.73 3.82 -3.92
N VAL A 233 -35.40 3.79 -3.96
CA VAL A 233 -34.54 3.13 -2.95
C VAL A 233 -34.09 4.13 -1.88
N GLU A 234 -33.77 3.65 -0.69
CA GLU A 234 -33.23 4.46 0.41
C GLU A 234 -31.75 4.83 0.17
N HIS A 235 -30.99 3.99 -0.54
CA HIS A 235 -29.56 4.18 -0.78
C HIS A 235 -29.18 4.35 -2.28
N PRO A 236 -29.63 5.42 -2.95
CA PRO A 236 -29.54 5.56 -4.41
C PRO A 236 -28.10 5.57 -4.96
N GLY A 237 -27.83 4.64 -5.88
CA GLY A 237 -26.56 4.53 -6.61
C GLY A 237 -25.42 3.88 -5.80
N THR A 238 -25.76 2.94 -4.91
CA THR A 238 -24.83 2.25 -3.99
C THR A 238 -25.04 0.73 -3.99
N TYR A 239 -24.15 -0.02 -3.35
CA TYR A 239 -24.30 -1.47 -3.15
C TYR A 239 -25.61 -1.81 -2.42
N ARG A 240 -25.97 -1.09 -1.34
CA ARG A 240 -27.27 -1.28 -0.67
C ARG A 240 -28.46 -0.92 -1.55
N GLY A 241 -28.38 0.16 -2.33
CA GLY A 241 -29.42 0.50 -3.31
C GLY A 241 -29.64 -0.62 -4.34
N LEU A 242 -28.57 -1.31 -4.75
CA LEU A 242 -28.65 -2.47 -5.63
C LEU A 242 -29.30 -3.70 -4.93
N MET A 243 -29.03 -3.92 -3.64
CA MET A 243 -29.72 -4.94 -2.82
C MET A 243 -31.23 -4.70 -2.74
N GLU A 244 -31.66 -3.44 -2.59
CA GLU A 244 -33.09 -3.07 -2.58
C GLU A 244 -33.83 -3.42 -3.89
N LYS A 245 -33.10 -3.77 -4.96
CA LYS A 245 -33.64 -4.23 -6.25
C LYS A 245 -33.54 -5.73 -6.51
N ILE A 246 -33.09 -6.53 -5.55
CA ILE A 246 -33.21 -8.00 -5.59
C ILE A 246 -34.62 -8.49 -5.99
N PRO A 247 -35.74 -7.92 -5.49
CA PRO A 247 -37.08 -8.34 -5.91
C PRO A 247 -37.33 -8.19 -7.43
N TYR A 248 -36.82 -7.13 -8.06
CA TYR A 248 -36.93 -6.90 -9.50
C TYR A 248 -36.14 -7.95 -10.29
N PHE A 249 -34.91 -8.27 -9.87
CA PHE A 249 -34.12 -9.31 -10.54
C PHE A 249 -34.79 -10.69 -10.46
N LYS A 250 -35.44 -11.01 -9.34
CA LYS A 250 -36.24 -12.24 -9.17
C LYS A 250 -37.51 -12.25 -10.03
N GLU A 251 -38.19 -11.11 -10.18
CA GLU A 251 -39.37 -10.98 -11.06
C GLU A 251 -38.98 -11.09 -12.54
N LEU A 252 -37.85 -10.50 -12.93
CA LEU A 252 -37.29 -10.60 -14.28
C LEU A 252 -36.78 -12.02 -14.63
N GLY A 253 -36.49 -12.84 -13.62
CA GLY A 253 -36.05 -14.23 -13.78
C GLY A 253 -34.58 -14.39 -14.14
N VAL A 254 -33.73 -13.41 -13.84
CA VAL A 254 -32.27 -13.52 -14.08
C VAL A 254 -31.60 -14.34 -12.98
N THR A 255 -30.56 -15.09 -13.34
CA THR A 255 -29.87 -15.99 -12.40
C THR A 255 -28.51 -15.46 -11.96
N ALA A 256 -27.95 -14.49 -12.68
CA ALA A 256 -26.69 -13.83 -12.37
C ALA A 256 -26.78 -12.33 -12.70
N VAL A 257 -26.17 -11.49 -11.86
CA VAL A 257 -25.85 -10.11 -12.20
C VAL A 257 -24.36 -10.00 -12.51
N GLU A 258 -24.01 -9.29 -13.57
CA GLU A 258 -22.64 -8.98 -13.95
C GLU A 258 -22.38 -7.50 -13.66
N LEU A 259 -21.55 -7.24 -12.64
CA LEU A 259 -21.28 -5.89 -12.17
C LEU A 259 -20.18 -5.27 -13.04
N MET A 260 -20.50 -4.13 -13.67
CA MET A 260 -19.49 -3.22 -14.23
C MET A 260 -18.46 -2.84 -13.15
N PRO A 261 -17.19 -2.53 -13.50
CA PRO A 261 -16.04 -2.53 -12.59
C PRO A 261 -16.29 -1.95 -11.19
N VAL A 262 -16.15 -2.83 -10.18
CA VAL A 262 -16.31 -2.51 -8.75
C VAL A 262 -14.99 -2.36 -7.99
N GLN A 263 -13.85 -2.51 -8.67
CA GLN A 263 -12.52 -2.22 -8.11
C GLN A 263 -12.33 -0.71 -7.91
N GLU A 264 -11.46 -0.25 -7.00
CA GLU A 264 -11.27 1.19 -6.80
C GLU A 264 -10.61 1.84 -8.03
N PHE A 265 -11.25 2.87 -8.58
CA PHE A 265 -10.82 3.67 -9.73
C PHE A 265 -11.06 5.17 -9.47
N ASN A 266 -10.40 6.08 -10.19
CA ASN A 266 -10.63 7.51 -10.01
C ASN A 266 -11.73 8.07 -10.93
N GLU A 267 -12.82 8.55 -10.35
CA GLU A 267 -13.91 9.21 -11.10
C GLU A 267 -13.46 10.52 -11.78
N HIS A 268 -12.41 11.17 -11.26
CA HIS A 268 -11.99 12.53 -11.65
C HIS A 268 -10.83 12.58 -12.67
N GLN A 269 -10.28 11.42 -13.06
CA GLN A 269 -9.13 11.35 -13.98
C GLN A 269 -9.42 11.87 -15.41
N VAL A 270 -10.69 11.98 -15.80
CA VAL A 270 -11.09 12.40 -17.15
C VAL A 270 -11.08 13.92 -17.26
N THR A 271 -9.98 14.48 -17.76
CA THR A 271 -9.80 15.94 -17.91
C THR A 271 -10.61 16.55 -19.07
N SER A 272 -11.44 15.77 -19.76
CA SER A 272 -12.28 16.24 -20.87
C SER A 272 -13.52 16.97 -20.38
N ILE A 273 -13.96 17.99 -21.13
CA ILE A 273 -15.14 18.81 -20.81
C ILE A 273 -16.25 18.50 -21.82
N ASN A 274 -17.49 18.39 -21.36
CA ASN A 274 -18.66 18.26 -22.21
C ASN A 274 -18.89 19.57 -23.00
N SER A 275 -18.83 19.49 -24.34
CA SER A 275 -18.93 20.65 -25.22
C SER A 275 -20.32 21.30 -25.30
N GLN A 276 -21.36 20.68 -24.74
CA GLN A 276 -22.73 21.22 -24.70
C GLN A 276 -23.05 21.88 -23.35
N THR A 277 -22.58 21.32 -22.25
CA THR A 277 -22.89 21.80 -20.88
C THR A 277 -21.76 22.61 -20.24
N GLY A 278 -20.53 22.52 -20.76
CA GLY A 278 -19.34 23.11 -20.15
C GLY A 278 -18.87 22.42 -18.87
N THR A 279 -19.50 21.31 -18.47
CA THR A 279 -19.13 20.56 -17.26
C THR A 279 -17.99 19.58 -17.54
N PRO A 280 -17.07 19.34 -16.58
CA PRO A 280 -16.15 18.21 -16.66
C PRO A 280 -16.90 16.88 -16.89
N LEU A 281 -16.27 15.97 -17.62
CA LEU A 281 -16.63 14.56 -17.65
C LEU A 281 -15.97 13.83 -16.47
N GLY A 282 -16.33 12.57 -16.26
CA GLY A 282 -15.70 11.70 -15.27
C GLY A 282 -15.62 10.28 -15.76
N ASN A 283 -14.73 9.46 -15.18
CA ASN A 283 -14.77 8.02 -15.39
C ASN A 283 -16.00 7.48 -14.63
N TYR A 284 -17.05 7.15 -15.38
CA TYR A 284 -18.30 6.65 -14.82
C TYR A 284 -18.27 5.12 -14.64
N TRP A 285 -17.90 4.41 -15.71
CA TRP A 285 -17.93 2.94 -15.81
C TRP A 285 -16.85 2.22 -15.00
N GLY A 286 -15.72 2.86 -14.71
CA GLY A 286 -14.69 2.29 -13.85
C GLY A 286 -13.68 1.36 -14.50
N TYR A 287 -13.65 1.25 -15.83
CA TYR A 287 -12.65 0.49 -16.58
C TYR A 287 -11.25 1.16 -16.57
N ASP A 288 -10.73 1.48 -15.38
CA ASP A 288 -9.37 1.99 -15.19
C ASP A 288 -8.94 1.86 -13.70
N PRO A 289 -8.58 0.65 -13.23
CA PRO A 289 -8.42 0.37 -11.79
C PRO A 289 -7.11 0.92 -11.22
N VAL A 290 -7.17 1.35 -9.95
CA VAL A 290 -6.01 1.74 -9.13
C VAL A 290 -5.71 0.70 -8.04
N ALA A 291 -6.73 0.04 -7.47
CA ALA A 291 -6.54 -1.00 -6.45
C ALA A 291 -7.44 -2.22 -6.68
N PHE A 292 -6.85 -3.33 -7.11
CA PHE A 292 -7.56 -4.54 -7.53
C PHE A 292 -8.30 -5.29 -6.41
N CYS A 293 -7.88 -5.10 -5.15
CA CYS A 293 -8.41 -5.80 -3.97
C CYS A 293 -9.40 -4.96 -3.15
N ALA A 294 -9.64 -3.69 -3.52
CA ALA A 294 -10.51 -2.78 -2.80
C ALA A 294 -11.81 -2.56 -3.59
N PRO A 295 -13.01 -2.79 -2.99
CA PRO A 295 -14.26 -2.35 -3.58
C PRO A 295 -14.34 -0.82 -3.69
N LYS A 296 -15.10 -0.32 -4.66
CA LYS A 296 -15.25 1.10 -4.95
C LYS A 296 -15.88 1.88 -3.79
N ALA A 297 -15.13 2.78 -3.17
CA ALA A 297 -15.51 3.54 -1.98
C ALA A 297 -16.64 4.56 -2.22
N SER A 298 -16.84 5.00 -3.45
CA SER A 298 -17.94 5.90 -3.85
C SER A 298 -19.26 5.19 -4.16
N TYR A 299 -19.25 3.85 -4.24
CA TYR A 299 -20.46 3.02 -4.37
C TYR A 299 -20.97 2.52 -3.00
N SER A 300 -20.31 2.88 -1.90
CA SER A 300 -20.75 2.60 -0.53
C SER A 300 -21.70 3.69 -0.01
N SER A 301 -22.86 3.28 0.51
CA SER A 301 -23.78 4.16 1.25
C SER A 301 -23.21 4.54 2.62
N SER A 302 -22.44 3.63 3.23
CA SER A 302 -22.01 3.68 4.64
C SER A 302 -20.69 4.45 4.87
N GLY A 303 -20.16 5.11 3.83
CA GLY A 303 -18.86 5.80 3.87
C GLY A 303 -17.73 5.02 3.20
N GLY A 304 -16.55 5.64 3.13
CA GLY A 304 -15.39 5.15 2.36
C GLY A 304 -14.12 5.02 3.19
N MET A 305 -14.24 4.59 4.45
CA MET A 305 -13.14 4.34 5.40
C MET A 305 -13.07 2.84 5.77
N GLY A 306 -13.30 1.98 4.78
CA GLY A 306 -13.38 0.52 4.92
C GLY A 306 -14.80 -0.04 4.79
N GLN A 307 -15.84 0.75 5.09
CA GLN A 307 -17.24 0.30 5.08
C GLN A 307 -17.69 -0.26 3.72
N GLN A 308 -17.07 0.17 2.62
CA GLN A 308 -17.32 -0.39 1.29
C GLN A 308 -17.03 -1.89 1.19
N THR A 309 -16.13 -2.42 2.02
CA THR A 309 -15.75 -3.84 2.07
C THR A 309 -16.82 -4.67 2.76
N LEU A 310 -17.40 -4.14 3.85
CA LEU A 310 -18.58 -4.70 4.53
C LEU A 310 -19.81 -4.65 3.62
N GLU A 311 -20.14 -3.48 3.06
CA GLU A 311 -21.36 -3.27 2.27
C GLU A 311 -21.38 -4.12 0.98
N PHE A 312 -20.21 -4.36 0.38
CA PHE A 312 -20.07 -5.29 -0.74
C PHE A 312 -20.32 -6.75 -0.35
N LYS A 313 -19.95 -7.17 0.87
CA LYS A 313 -20.22 -8.53 1.38
C LYS A 313 -21.69 -8.71 1.73
N GLU A 314 -22.30 -7.72 2.38
CA GLU A 314 -23.75 -7.66 2.62
C GLU A 314 -24.52 -7.82 1.31
N MET A 315 -24.09 -7.13 0.25
CA MET A 315 -24.67 -7.26 -1.09
C MET A 315 -24.51 -8.66 -1.66
N VAL A 316 -23.29 -9.20 -1.74
CA VAL A 316 -23.05 -10.55 -2.30
C VAL A 316 -23.86 -11.61 -1.55
N GLN A 317 -23.93 -11.54 -0.22
CA GLN A 317 -24.73 -12.46 0.59
C GLN A 317 -26.23 -12.35 0.27
N ALA A 318 -26.78 -11.13 0.19
CA ALA A 318 -28.20 -10.95 -0.12
C ALA A 318 -28.57 -11.42 -1.54
N PHE A 319 -27.66 -11.27 -2.52
CA PHE A 319 -27.84 -11.83 -3.86
C PHE A 319 -27.80 -13.37 -3.84
N HIS A 320 -26.86 -13.99 -3.09
CA HIS A 320 -26.82 -15.44 -2.93
C HIS A 320 -28.06 -16.01 -2.22
N ASP A 321 -28.51 -15.38 -1.12
CA ASP A 321 -29.76 -15.73 -0.40
C ASP A 321 -31.00 -15.60 -1.31
N ALA A 322 -30.97 -14.67 -2.28
CA ALA A 322 -31.99 -14.54 -3.31
C ALA A 322 -31.95 -15.64 -4.37
N GLY A 323 -30.85 -16.41 -4.46
CA GLY A 323 -30.58 -17.40 -5.50
C GLY A 323 -29.93 -16.82 -6.77
N ILE A 324 -29.27 -15.66 -6.67
CA ILE A 324 -28.67 -14.93 -7.80
C ILE A 324 -27.15 -14.89 -7.62
N GLU A 325 -26.40 -15.22 -8.68
CA GLU A 325 -24.94 -15.18 -8.69
C GLU A 325 -24.42 -13.76 -8.95
N VAL A 326 -23.25 -13.43 -8.42
CA VAL A 326 -22.57 -12.15 -8.67
C VAL A 326 -21.29 -12.41 -9.48
N ILE A 327 -21.29 -11.93 -10.72
CA ILE A 327 -20.13 -11.90 -11.63
C ILE A 327 -19.54 -10.48 -11.58
N LEU A 328 -18.22 -10.37 -11.65
CA LEU A 328 -17.52 -9.08 -11.62
C LEU A 328 -16.73 -8.90 -12.92
N ASP A 329 -16.91 -7.75 -13.59
CA ASP A 329 -15.94 -7.31 -14.58
C ASP A 329 -14.63 -6.93 -13.87
N VAL A 330 -13.49 -7.33 -14.46
CA VAL A 330 -12.16 -7.24 -13.87
C VAL A 330 -11.09 -6.86 -14.90
N VAL A 331 -10.45 -5.71 -14.67
CA VAL A 331 -9.56 -5.07 -15.65
C VAL A 331 -8.09 -5.33 -15.30
N PHE A 332 -7.62 -6.56 -15.50
CA PHE A 332 -6.22 -6.93 -15.24
C PHE A 332 -5.24 -6.62 -16.39
N ASN A 333 -5.68 -5.90 -17.43
CA ASN A 333 -4.87 -5.65 -18.64
C ASN A 333 -4.21 -4.24 -18.67
N HIS A 334 -4.61 -3.32 -17.80
CA HIS A 334 -3.98 -2.01 -17.61
C HIS A 334 -4.27 -1.47 -16.18
N THR A 335 -3.76 -0.27 -15.88
CA THR A 335 -4.00 0.51 -14.66
C THR A 335 -4.04 2.00 -15.00
N ALA A 336 -4.63 2.80 -14.12
CA ALA A 336 -4.67 4.26 -14.23
C ALA A 336 -3.31 4.96 -13.93
#